data_AF-A0A9P0PZA8-F1
#
_entry.id   AF-A0A9P0PZA8-F1
#
_cell.length_a   1.000
_cell.length_b   1.000
_cell.length_c   1.000
_cell.angle_alpha   90.00
_cell.angle_beta   90.00
_cell.angle_gamma   90.00
#
_symmetry.space_group_name_H-M   'P 1'
#
loop_
_entity.id
_entity.type
_entity.pdbx_description
1 polymer ?
#
loop_
_entity_poly.entity_id
_entity_poly.type
_entity_poly.pdbx_seq_one_letter_code
_entity_poly.pdbx_strand_id
1 'polypeptide(L)'
;MSAMMFLLFVVLSISEYALAVPKASIPQGALEGSYKRSYFGRTFSAFEGIPYAKPPVGDLRFAPPEPADGWEGVLKADKMYMCEQYIPYPIVEGIQGTHIY
;
A
#
# COMPACT_ATOMS: atom_id res chain seq x y z
N MET A 1 -6.31 8.61 46.75
CA MET A 1 -6.93 7.39 46.16
C MET A 1 -7.70 7.73 44.88
N SER A 2 -8.62 8.70 44.93
CA SER A 2 -9.50 9.05 43.78
C SER A 2 -8.78 9.70 42.57
N ALA A 3 -7.82 10.60 42.78
CA ALA A 3 -7.12 11.29 41.69
C ALA A 3 -6.21 10.37 40.84
N MET A 4 -5.62 9.34 41.46
CA MET A 4 -4.72 8.40 40.77
C MET A 4 -5.49 7.43 39.85
N MET A 5 -6.70 7.02 40.25
CA MET A 5 -7.59 6.22 39.40
C MET A 5 -8.12 7.02 38.20
N PHE A 6 -8.40 8.31 38.38
CA PHE A 6 -8.85 9.20 37.30
C PHE A 6 -7.73 9.43 36.27
N LEU A 7 -6.50 9.67 36.72
CA LEU A 7 -5.32 9.80 35.86
C LEU A 7 -5.03 8.52 35.07
N LEU A 8 -5.16 7.33 35.70
CA LEU A 8 -5.01 6.04 35.02
C LEU A 8 -6.07 5.82 33.93
N PHE A 9 -7.32 6.20 34.19
CA PHE A 9 -8.42 6.09 33.22
C PHE A 9 -8.22 7.03 32.03
N VAL A 10 -7.72 8.24 32.28
CA VAL A 10 -7.38 9.21 31.23
C VAL A 10 -6.21 8.69 30.38
N VAL A 11 -5.15 8.15 30.98
CA VAL A 11 -4.00 7.58 30.24
C VAL A 11 -4.42 6.36 29.40
N LEU A 12 -5.29 5.50 29.92
CA LEU A 12 -5.84 4.36 29.16
C LEU A 12 -6.68 4.80 27.96
N SER A 13 -7.42 5.91 28.07
CA SER A 13 -8.24 6.44 26.97
C SER A 13 -7.44 7.10 25.84
N ILE A 14 -6.16 7.43 26.07
CA ILE A 14 -5.29 8.10 25.08
C ILE A 14 -4.51 7.08 24.23
N SER A 15 -4.56 5.77 24.56
CA SER A 15 -3.67 4.75 24.00
C SER A 15 -3.93 4.36 22.53
N GLU A 16 -4.98 4.85 21.88
CA GLU A 16 -5.32 4.40 20.52
C GLU A 16 -5.80 5.55 19.62
N TYR A 17 -4.92 6.53 19.43
CA TYR A 17 -4.99 7.42 18.27
C TYR A 17 -4.10 6.87 17.15
N ALA A 18 -4.31 5.62 16.75
CA ALA A 18 -3.73 5.13 15.51
C ALA A 18 -4.55 5.76 14.37
N LEU A 19 -3.90 6.54 13.50
CA LEU A 19 -4.51 7.04 12.27
C LEU A 19 -5.10 5.84 11.52
N ALA A 20 -6.43 5.73 11.49
CA ALA A 20 -7.10 4.58 10.91
C ALA A 20 -6.77 4.52 9.40
N VAL A 21 -5.95 3.55 9.00
CA VAL A 21 -5.59 3.30 7.60
C VAL A 21 -6.65 2.42 6.91
N PRO A 22 -6.88 2.56 5.60
CA PRO A 22 -7.89 1.77 4.92
C PRO A 22 -7.50 0.28 4.92
N LYS A 23 -8.44 -0.59 5.31
CA LYS A 23 -8.28 -2.05 5.29
C LYS A 23 -9.25 -2.70 4.32
N ALA A 24 -8.84 -3.79 3.69
CA ALA A 24 -9.67 -4.59 2.80
C ALA A 24 -9.36 -6.09 2.95
N SER A 25 -10.27 -6.96 2.54
CA SER A 25 -10.06 -8.41 2.51
C SER A 25 -10.34 -8.93 1.11
N ILE A 26 -9.42 -9.75 0.59
CA ILE A 26 -9.56 -10.45 -0.69
C ILE A 26 -9.36 -11.95 -0.48
N PRO A 27 -9.66 -12.83 -1.45
CA PRO A 27 -9.49 -14.28 -1.29
C PRO A 27 -8.09 -14.71 -0.86
N GLN A 28 -7.05 -13.97 -1.27
CA GLN A 28 -5.65 -14.25 -0.95
C GLN A 28 -5.23 -13.80 0.46
N GLY A 29 -5.95 -12.86 1.09
CA GLY A 29 -5.62 -12.37 2.42
C GLY A 29 -6.11 -10.95 2.74
N ALA A 30 -5.71 -10.46 3.92
CA ALA A 30 -6.06 -9.12 4.39
C ALA A 30 -5.05 -8.07 3.90
N LEU A 31 -5.54 -6.86 3.65
CA LEU A 31 -4.81 -5.73 3.09
C LEU A 31 -4.88 -4.52 4.00
N GLU A 32 -3.78 -3.79 4.08
CA GLU A 32 -3.68 -2.44 4.65
C GLU A 32 -3.16 -1.49 3.57
N GLY A 33 -3.98 -0.53 3.17
CA GLY A 33 -3.63 0.48 2.18
C GLY A 33 -3.21 1.81 2.81
N SER A 34 -3.21 2.86 2.01
CA SER A 34 -2.92 4.24 2.43
C SER A 34 -3.99 5.21 1.92
N TYR A 35 -4.15 6.36 2.58
CA TYR A 35 -4.94 7.46 2.01
C TYR A 35 -4.06 8.33 1.13
N LYS A 36 -4.49 8.55 -0.11
CA LYS A 36 -3.83 9.48 -1.05
C LYS A 36 -4.80 10.59 -1.46
N ARG A 37 -4.25 11.67 -2.01
CA ARG A 37 -5.01 12.82 -2.52
C ARG A 37 -4.93 12.88 -4.04
N SER A 38 -6.08 13.05 -4.69
CA SER A 38 -6.12 13.33 -6.12
C SER A 38 -5.59 14.74 -6.41
N TYR A 39 -5.37 15.04 -7.69
CA TYR A 39 -4.95 16.37 -8.14
C TYR A 39 -5.86 17.49 -7.63
N PHE A 40 -7.18 17.26 -7.60
CA PHE A 40 -8.18 18.23 -7.09
C PHE A 40 -8.43 18.09 -5.58
N GLY A 41 -7.54 17.44 -4.83
CA GLY A 41 -7.59 17.35 -3.37
C GLY A 41 -8.58 16.33 -2.80
N ARG A 42 -9.20 15.47 -3.62
CA ARG A 42 -10.09 14.41 -3.12
C ARG A 42 -9.27 13.31 -2.49
N THR A 43 -9.54 13.01 -1.23
CA THR A 43 -8.95 11.85 -0.53
C THR A 43 -9.56 10.55 -1.03
N PHE A 44 -8.73 9.54 -1.27
CA PHE A 44 -9.15 8.19 -1.65
C PHE A 44 -8.28 7.12 -0.99
N SER A 45 -8.84 5.92 -0.81
CA SER A 45 -8.11 4.75 -0.35
C SER A 45 -7.30 4.15 -1.51
N ALA A 46 -5.98 4.04 -1.32
CA ALA A 46 -5.05 3.45 -2.27
C ALA A 46 -4.55 2.10 -1.73
N PHE A 47 -4.65 1.06 -2.54
CA PHE A 47 -4.06 -0.25 -2.29
C PHE A 47 -3.17 -0.61 -3.49
N GLU A 48 -1.86 -0.59 -3.28
CA GLU A 48 -0.84 -0.70 -4.33
C GLU A 48 0.03 -1.95 -4.12
N GLY A 49 0.55 -2.52 -5.21
CA GLY A 49 1.51 -3.63 -5.13
C GLY A 49 0.92 -4.97 -4.69
N ILE A 50 -0.40 -5.14 -4.75
CA ILE A 50 -1.06 -6.42 -4.44
C ILE A 50 -0.65 -7.46 -5.50
N PRO A 51 -0.06 -8.61 -5.12
CA PRO A 51 0.32 -9.63 -6.08
C PRO A 51 -0.92 -10.33 -6.63
N TYR A 52 -1.04 -10.37 -7.97
CA TYR A 52 -2.07 -11.15 -8.65
C TYR A 52 -1.52 -12.46 -9.26
N ALA A 53 -0.21 -12.51 -9.50
CA ALA A 53 0.51 -13.65 -10.03
C ALA A 53 1.84 -13.84 -9.28
N LYS A 54 2.42 -15.05 -9.38
CA LYS A 54 3.77 -15.32 -8.90
C LYS A 54 4.81 -14.50 -9.68
N PRO A 55 5.93 -14.08 -9.06
CA PRO A 55 6.99 -13.39 -9.76
C PRO A 55 7.55 -14.22 -10.94
N PRO A 56 7.70 -13.66 -12.16
CA PRO A 56 8.15 -14.40 -13.34
C PRO A 56 9.68 -14.56 -13.37
N VAL A 57 10.23 -15.19 -12.32
CA VAL A 57 11.66 -15.42 -12.12
C VAL A 57 12.00 -16.91 -12.25
N GLY A 58 13.27 -17.23 -12.54
CA GLY A 58 13.70 -18.62 -12.74
C GLY A 58 12.94 -19.28 -13.89
N ASP A 59 12.41 -20.48 -13.64
CA ASP A 59 11.64 -21.28 -14.62
C ASP A 59 10.31 -20.63 -15.02
N LEU A 60 9.80 -19.67 -14.23
CA LEU A 60 8.60 -18.90 -14.59
C LEU A 60 8.89 -17.77 -15.58
N ARG A 61 10.16 -17.50 -15.89
CA ARG A 61 10.50 -16.48 -16.90
C ARG A 61 10.03 -16.97 -18.27
N PHE A 62 9.25 -16.13 -18.96
CA PHE A 62 8.62 -16.42 -20.25
C PHE A 62 7.53 -17.51 -20.22
N ALA A 63 7.19 -18.04 -19.04
CA ALA A 63 6.03 -18.91 -18.86
C ALA A 63 4.73 -18.08 -18.71
N PRO A 64 3.54 -18.69 -18.91
CA PRO A 64 2.28 -18.08 -18.51
C PRO A 64 2.27 -17.73 -17.01
N PRO A 65 1.57 -16.66 -16.60
CA PRO A 65 1.49 -16.28 -15.20
C PRO A 65 0.76 -17.35 -14.38
N GLU A 66 1.33 -17.71 -13.24
CA GLU A 66 0.66 -18.52 -12.23
C GLU A 66 0.00 -17.63 -11.18
N PRO A 67 -1.18 -17.98 -10.63
CA PRO A 67 -1.82 -17.21 -9.56
C PRO A 67 -0.91 -16.99 -8.35
N ALA A 68 -0.98 -15.80 -7.75
CA ALA A 68 -0.23 -15.51 -6.53
C ALA A 68 -0.70 -16.38 -5.36
N ASP A 69 0.25 -16.78 -4.52
CA ASP A 69 -0.05 -17.47 -3.27
C ASP A 69 -0.75 -16.51 -2.28
N GLY A 70 -1.58 -17.07 -1.40
CA GLY A 70 -2.12 -16.33 -0.27
C GLY A 70 -1.03 -15.97 0.75
N TRP A 71 -1.34 -15.05 1.65
CA TRP A 71 -0.45 -14.67 2.75
C TRP A 71 -1.15 -14.73 4.11
N GLU A 72 -0.36 -14.95 5.15
CA GLU A 72 -0.81 -14.83 6.52
C GLU A 72 -0.68 -13.38 7.02
N GLY A 73 -1.54 -12.99 7.95
CA GLY A 73 -1.54 -11.63 8.49
C GLY A 73 -2.09 -10.59 7.52
N VAL A 74 -1.53 -9.37 7.58
CA VAL A 74 -1.98 -8.21 6.79
C VAL A 74 -0.86 -7.76 5.86
N LEU A 75 -1.13 -7.76 4.56
CA LEU A 75 -0.21 -7.24 3.55
C LEU A 75 -0.31 -5.71 3.49
N LYS A 76 0.84 -5.04 3.63
CA LYS A 76 0.94 -3.59 3.38
C LYS A 76 0.96 -3.32 1.87
N ALA A 77 -0.13 -2.74 1.39
CA ALA A 77 -0.37 -2.42 -0.02
C ALA A 77 -0.03 -0.95 -0.30
N ASP A 78 1.26 -0.61 -0.14
CA ASP A 78 1.80 0.77 -0.23
C ASP A 78 3.04 0.89 -1.12
N LYS A 79 3.36 -0.16 -1.90
CA LYS A 79 4.56 -0.22 -2.76
C LYS A 79 4.20 -0.38 -4.22
N MET A 80 4.93 0.30 -5.09
CA MET A 80 4.82 0.15 -6.54
C MET A 80 6.00 -0.66 -7.09
N TYR A 81 5.71 -1.57 -8.00
CA TYR A 81 6.69 -2.38 -8.71
C TYR A 81 6.59 -2.06 -10.21
N MET A 82 7.73 -1.98 -10.89
CA MET A 82 7.79 -1.79 -12.34
C MET A 82 8.51 -2.99 -12.96
N CYS A 83 8.05 -3.42 -14.12
CA CYS A 83 8.73 -4.44 -14.90
C CYS A 83 10.01 -3.88 -15.51
N GLU A 84 10.97 -4.77 -15.77
CA GLU A 84 12.19 -4.45 -16.47
C GLU A 84 11.86 -3.90 -17.87
N GLN A 85 12.30 -2.68 -18.15
CA GLN A 85 12.05 -1.98 -19.40
C GLN A 85 13.26 -1.09 -19.72
N TYR A 86 13.54 -0.91 -21.01
CA TYR A 86 14.49 0.11 -21.42
C TYR A 86 13.82 1.48 -21.32
N ILE A 87 14.33 2.32 -20.43
CA ILE A 87 13.85 3.69 -20.26
C ILE A 87 14.85 4.63 -20.95
N PRO A 88 14.59 5.12 -22.18
CA PRO A 88 15.47 6.09 -22.82
C PRO A 88 15.41 7.43 -22.06
N TYR A 89 16.55 7.90 -21.57
CA TYR A 89 16.71 9.23 -20.95
C TYR A 89 17.34 10.25 -21.93
N PRO A 90 17.09 11.57 -21.76
CA PRO A 90 16.50 12.19 -20.58
C PRO A 90 15.00 12.44 -20.73
N ILE A 91 14.20 11.88 -19.83
CA ILE A 91 12.78 12.24 -19.62
C ILE A 91 12.66 13.65 -18.99
N VAL A 92 13.71 14.47 -19.08
CA VAL A 92 13.79 15.83 -18.51
C VAL A 92 14.31 16.77 -19.59
N GLU A 93 13.46 17.06 -20.58
CA GLU A 93 13.25 18.39 -21.17
C GLU A 93 12.22 18.25 -22.31
N GLY A 94 10.97 18.64 -22.05
CA GLY A 94 10.05 19.04 -23.13
C GLY A 94 8.77 18.24 -23.37
N ILE A 95 8.47 17.16 -22.64
CA ILE A 95 7.11 16.58 -22.71
C ILE A 95 6.24 17.23 -21.63
N GLN A 96 5.49 18.26 -22.03
CA GLN A 96 4.48 18.90 -21.21
C GLN A 96 3.39 17.87 -20.85
N GLY A 97 3.49 17.28 -19.65
CA GLY A 97 2.48 16.35 -19.11
C GLY A 97 3.00 15.13 -18.33
N THR A 98 4.31 14.89 -18.27
CA THR A 98 4.90 13.72 -17.58
C THR A 98 5.57 14.04 -16.23
N HIS A 99 5.23 15.17 -15.62
CA HIS A 99 5.50 15.37 -14.20
C HIS A 99 4.56 14.46 -13.39
N ILE A 100 5.03 13.24 -13.12
CA ILE A 100 4.54 12.45 -11.99
C ILE A 100 4.97 13.19 -10.72
N TYR A 101 3.99 13.78 -10.04
CA TYR A 101 4.12 14.40 -8.73
C TYR A 101 4.57 13.41 -7.66
#